data_AF-A0A3C0FXQ5-F1
#
_entry.id   AF-A0A3C0FXQ5-F1
#
_cell.length_a   1.000
_cell.length_b   1.000
_cell.length_c   1.000
_cell.angle_alpha   90.00
_cell.angle_beta   90.00
_cell.angle_gamma   90.00
#
_symmetry.space_group_name_H-M   'P 1'
#
loop_
_entity.id
_entity.type
_entity.pdbx_description
1 polymer ?
#
loop_
_entity_poly.entity_id
_entity_poly.type
_entity_poly.pdbx_seq_one_letter_code
_entity_poly.pdbx_strand_id
1 'polypeptide(L)' 'PEEYQGFAFGMGIERIAMLKYGIPDLRTFFDTDLRWLKHYGFVPLDVPNMVRG' A
#
# COMPACT_ATOMS: atom_id res chain seq x y z
N PRO A 1 17.98 -37.09 6.25
CA PRO A 1 17.41 -35.76 6.57
C PRO A 1 18.15 -34.60 5.88
N GLU A 2 18.65 -34.83 4.65
CA GLU A 2 19.50 -33.88 3.90
C GLU A 2 18.86 -33.45 2.56
N GLU A 3 17.65 -33.91 2.24
CA GLU A 3 17.10 -33.76 0.87
C GLU A 3 16.26 -32.50 0.64
N TYR A 4 15.81 -31.79 1.69
CA TYR A 4 14.94 -30.63 1.49
C TYR A 4 15.36 -29.47 2.40
N GLN A 5 15.96 -28.48 1.76
CA GLN A 5 16.30 -27.18 2.35
C GLN A 5 15.52 -26.11 1.59
N GLY A 6 14.79 -25.25 2.30
CA GLY A 6 13.98 -24.19 1.71
C GLY A 6 14.15 -22.88 2.47
N PHE A 7 14.19 -21.78 1.73
CA PHE A 7 14.22 -20.43 2.31
C PHE A 7 12.83 -19.82 2.21
N ALA A 8 12.36 -19.22 3.30
CA ALA A 8 11.15 -18.42 3.32
C ALA A 8 11.52 -16.96 3.59
N PHE A 9 10.91 -16.05 2.83
CA PHE A 9 10.99 -14.62 3.09
C PHE A 9 9.59 -14.05 3.25
N GLY A 10 9.48 -13.01 4.07
CA GLY A 10 8.28 -12.22 4.23
C GLY A 10 8.69 -10.75 4.32
N MET A 11 7.97 -9.90 3.60
CA MET A 11 8.15 -8.46 3.69
C MET A 11 6.78 -7.82 3.91
N GLY A 12 6.70 -6.95 4.92
CA GLY A 12 5.48 -6.20 5.21
C GLY A 12 5.21 -5.17 4.11
N ILE A 13 4.03 -5.25 3.49
CA ILE A 13 3.60 -4.31 2.43
C ILE A 13 3.58 -2.88 2.98
N GLU A 14 3.22 -2.71 4.26
CA GLU A 14 3.16 -1.42 4.92
C GLU A 14 4.51 -0.69 4.90
N ARG A 15 5.62 -1.41 5.12
CA ARG A 15 6.96 -0.79 5.12
C ARG A 15 7.38 -0.34 3.73
N ILE A 16 7.06 -1.12 2.71
CA ILE A 16 7.32 -0.73 1.31
C ILE A 16 6.48 0.49 0.94
N ALA A 17 5.19 0.50 1.33
CA ALA A 17 4.29 1.62 1.07
C ALA A 17 4.76 2.92 1.75
N MET A 18 5.21 2.84 3.01
CA MET A 18 5.76 3.99 3.73
C MET A 18 6.97 4.58 3.03
N LEU A 19 7.92 3.74 2.59
CA LEU A 19 9.12 4.20 1.89
C LEU A 19 8.80 4.75 0.50
N LYS A 20 7.89 4.11 -0.24
CA LYS A 20 7.53 4.52 -1.61
C LYS A 20 6.75 5.84 -1.63
N TYR A 21 5.83 6.02 -0.70
CA TYR A 21 4.91 7.16 -0.67
C TYR A 21 5.27 8.20 0.39
N GLY A 22 6.40 8.05 1.09
CA GLY A 22 6.87 8.99 2.10
C GLY A 22 5.91 9.14 3.29
N ILE A 23 5.15 8.09 3.62
CA ILE A 23 4.15 8.13 4.70
C ILE A 23 4.91 8.07 6.04
N PRO A 24 4.77 9.08 6.91
CA PRO A 24 5.60 9.22 8.10
C PRO A 24 5.23 8.24 9.21
N ASP A 25 3.98 7.75 9.27
CA ASP A 25 3.50 6.93 10.37
C ASP A 25 2.49 5.85 9.93
N LEU A 26 2.63 4.66 10.53
CA LEU A 26 1.82 3.47 10.24
C LEU A 26 0.37 3.60 10.73
N ARG A 27 0.11 4.36 11.80
CA ARG A 27 -1.23 4.49 12.38
C ARG A 27 -2.21 5.10 11.39
N THR A 28 -1.71 5.95 10.49
CA THR A 28 -2.49 6.54 9.39
C THR A 28 -3.18 5.49 8.52
N PHE A 29 -2.65 4.27 8.39
CA PHE A 29 -3.30 3.19 7.65
C PHE A 29 -4.53 2.62 8.37
N PHE A 30 -4.61 2.74 9.69
CA PHE A 30 -5.66 2.15 10.53
C PHE A 30 -6.65 3.18 11.09
N ASP A 31 -6.32 4.47 11.02
CA ASP A 31 -7.12 5.57 11.59
C ASP A 31 -8.41 5.88 10.80
N THR A 32 -8.68 5.15 9.70
CA THR A 32 -9.88 5.33 8.85
C THR A 32 -10.12 6.79 8.45
N ASP A 33 -9.06 7.58 8.27
CA ASP A 33 -9.18 8.99 7.89
C ASP A 33 -9.58 9.10 6.40
N LEU A 34 -10.77 9.63 6.15
CA LEU A 34 -11.31 9.83 4.80
C LEU A 34 -10.45 10.76 3.93
N ARG A 35 -9.70 11.69 4.51
CA ARG A 35 -8.77 12.57 3.77
C ARG A 35 -7.56 11.78 3.28
N TRP A 36 -7.06 10.86 4.10
CA TRP A 36 -5.99 9.94 3.71
C TRP A 36 -6.46 8.97 2.62
N LEU A 37 -7.65 8.37 2.81
CA LEU A 37 -8.26 7.48 1.82
C LEU A 37 -8.58 8.22 0.51
N LYS A 38 -8.89 9.50 0.53
CA LYS A 38 -9.06 10.29 -0.69
C LYS A 38 -7.74 10.59 -1.41
N HIS A 39 -6.65 10.75 -0.67
CA HIS A 39 -5.35 11.12 -1.25
C HIS A 39 -4.58 9.91 -1.78
N TYR A 40 -4.64 8.77 -1.10
CA TYR A 40 -3.94 7.53 -1.47
C TYR A 40 -4.86 6.38 -1.87
N GLY A 41 -6.15 6.46 -1.53
CA GLY A 41 -7.11 5.43 -1.88
C GLY A 41 -7.50 5.51 -3.34
N PHE A 42 -7.83 4.34 -3.86
CA PHE A 42 -8.24 4.13 -5.24
C PHE A 42 -9.76 3.97 -5.26
N VAL A 43 -10.44 4.70 -6.15
CA VAL A 43 -11.87 4.52 -6.39
C VAL A 43 -12.02 3.54 -7.56
N PRO A 44 -12.51 2.30 -7.33
CA PRO A 44 -12.53 1.26 -8.36
C PRO A 44 -13.48 1.54 -9.54
N LEU A 45 -14.34 2.54 -9.42
CA LEU A 45 -15.24 3.01 -10.49
C LEU A 45 -14.78 4.33 -11.11
N ASP A 46 -13.63 4.86 -10.71
CA ASP A 46 -13.07 6.08 -11.31
C ASP A 46 -12.38 5.69 -12.62
N VAL A 47 -13.20 5.58 -13.66
CA VAL A 47 -12.72 5.41 -15.04
C VAL A 47 -12.02 6.71 -15.44
N PRO A 48 -10.73 6.66 -15.85
CA PRO A 48 -10.04 7.85 -16.33
C PRO A 48 -10.77 8.36 -17.57
N ASN A 49 -11.52 9.46 -17.42
CA ASN A 49 -12.15 10.12 -18.55
C ASN A 49 -11.17 11.17 -19.09
N MET A 50 -10.95 11.15 -20.41
CA MET A 50 -9.95 11.95 -21.16
C MET A 50 -10.20 13.48 -21.12
N VAL A 51 -11.18 13.96 -20.34
CA VAL A 51 -11.68 15.35 -20.40
C VAL A 51 -11.20 16.24 -19.25
N ARG A 52 -10.26 15.78 -18.44
CA ARG A 52 -9.57 16.64 -17.45
C ARG A 52 -8.07 16.62 -17.69
N GLY A 53 -7.66 17.32 -18.76
CA GLY A 53 -6.38 18.00 -18.85
C GLY A 53 -6.51 19.41 -18.31
#